data_AF-A0A1Y3MZ91-F1
#
_entry.id   AF-A0A1Y3MZ91-F1
#
_cell.length_a   1.000
_cell.length_b   1.000
_cell.length_c   1.000
_cell.angle_alpha   90.00
_cell.angle_beta   90.00
_cell.angle_gamma   90.00
#
_symmetry.space_group_name_H-M   'P 1'
#
loop_
_entity.id
_entity.type
_entity.pdbx_description
1 polymer ?
#
loop_
_entity_poly.entity_id
_entity_poly.type
_entity_poly.pdbx_seq_one_letter_code
_entity_poly.pdbx_strand_id
1 'polypeptide(L)'
;MSWLYNCIRSLQSHILYPYVKKMVTVLIDILNYEDTELQDFNINILSMYAQIIYPQSMVEQLINQLLDTIRTTTSWHIKMRILPILQLFFFKHLFYISSEMKDNIIKLLADTLQDSRIEVRQLANETLSGIIRCSSRESIEQLKDYFEGLLKEKLPKKSKNDTIKDLKAKPEYNRILIKRHAGVLGLSSLVQAFPYEIPKWLPEVLCSIALCINNPSPIHVSIHIT
;
A
#
# COMPACT_ATOMS: atom_id res chain seq x y z
N MET A 1 0.83 -26.74 -9.26
CA MET A 1 1.75 -25.60 -9.07
C MET A 1 3.10 -25.79 -9.78
N SER A 2 3.73 -26.98 -9.74
CA SER A 2 5.04 -27.21 -10.39
C SER A 2 5.04 -27.07 -11.93
N TRP A 3 3.96 -27.46 -12.61
CA TRP A 3 3.80 -27.21 -14.05
C TRP A 3 3.82 -25.71 -14.37
N LEU A 4 3.10 -24.91 -13.57
CA LEU A 4 3.01 -23.47 -13.74
C LEU A 4 4.36 -22.79 -13.55
N TYR A 5 5.07 -23.17 -12.48
CA TYR A 5 6.44 -22.74 -12.24
C TYR A 5 7.36 -23.02 -13.43
N ASN A 6 7.30 -24.24 -13.98
CA ASN A 6 8.10 -24.62 -15.14
C ASN A 6 7.69 -23.89 -16.42
N CYS A 7 6.40 -23.60 -16.62
CA CYS A 7 5.89 -22.87 -17.79
C CYS A 7 6.25 -21.39 -17.78
N ILE A 8 6.34 -20.75 -16.60
CA ILE A 8 6.80 -19.36 -16.51
C ILE A 8 8.31 -19.29 -16.72
N ARG A 9 9.04 -20.31 -16.23
CA ARG A 9 10.49 -20.42 -16.37
C ARG A 9 10.91 -20.81 -17.79
N SER A 10 10.13 -21.64 -18.48
CA SER A 10 10.33 -21.90 -19.90
C SER A 10 9.88 -20.66 -20.69
N LEU A 11 10.59 -20.31 -21.75
CA LEU A 11 10.45 -19.06 -22.52
C LEU A 11 9.10 -18.91 -23.28
N GLN A 12 8.03 -19.57 -22.85
CA GLN A 12 6.72 -19.63 -23.48
C GLN A 12 5.60 -18.99 -22.62
N SER A 13 5.90 -17.88 -21.95
CA SER A 13 4.94 -17.14 -21.12
C SER A 13 3.66 -16.72 -21.86
N HIS A 14 3.74 -16.51 -23.17
CA HIS A 14 2.62 -16.13 -24.04
C HIS A 14 1.50 -17.18 -24.06
N ILE A 15 1.82 -18.47 -23.86
CA ILE A 15 0.83 -19.56 -23.81
C ILE A 15 -0.10 -19.39 -22.60
N LEU A 16 0.37 -18.72 -21.55
CA LEU A 16 -0.40 -18.52 -20.34
C LEU A 16 -1.44 -17.40 -20.47
N TYR A 17 -1.32 -16.47 -21.43
CA TYR A 17 -2.17 -15.27 -21.54
C TYR A 17 -3.68 -15.52 -21.42
N PRO A 18 -4.27 -16.51 -22.11
CA PRO A 18 -5.70 -16.78 -22.01
C PRO A 18 -6.15 -17.20 -20.59
N TYR A 19 -5.20 -17.72 -19.79
CA TYR A 19 -5.45 -18.29 -18.47
C TYR A 19 -5.02 -17.37 -17.32
N VAL A 20 -4.21 -16.33 -17.57
CA VAL A 20 -3.63 -15.46 -16.52
C VAL A 20 -4.70 -14.97 -15.55
N LYS A 21 -5.82 -14.45 -16.06
CA LYS A 21 -6.90 -13.91 -15.21
C LYS A 21 -7.42 -14.94 -14.20
N LYS A 22 -7.76 -16.15 -14.69
CA LYS A 22 -8.24 -17.25 -13.85
C LYS A 22 -7.15 -17.74 -12.90
N MET A 23 -5.92 -17.82 -13.38
CA MET A 23 -4.77 -18.26 -12.59
C MET A 23 -4.50 -17.30 -11.43
N VAL A 24 -4.47 -15.98 -11.67
CA VAL A 24 -4.30 -14.99 -10.60
C VAL A 24 -5.38 -15.12 -9.54
N THR A 25 -6.64 -15.33 -9.92
CA THR A 25 -7.73 -15.59 -8.95
C THR A 25 -7.46 -16.82 -8.10
N VAL A 26 -7.07 -17.94 -8.72
CA VAL A 26 -6.75 -19.18 -7.98
C VAL A 26 -5.53 -19.00 -7.09
N LEU A 27 -4.48 -18.32 -7.57
CA LEU A 27 -3.28 -18.06 -6.77
C LEU A 27 -3.61 -17.16 -5.57
N ILE A 28 -4.48 -16.17 -5.72
CA ILE A 28 -4.97 -15.36 -4.60
C ILE A 28 -5.76 -16.22 -3.61
N ASP A 29 -6.61 -17.12 -4.11
CA ASP A 29 -7.40 -18.00 -3.24
C ASP A 29 -6.52 -18.98 -2.46
N ILE A 30 -5.42 -19.46 -3.06
CA ILE A 30 -4.42 -20.28 -2.37
C ILE A 30 -3.79 -19.54 -1.17
N LEU A 31 -3.76 -18.20 -1.17
CA LEU A 31 -3.27 -17.43 -0.03
C LEU A 31 -4.16 -17.53 1.22
N ASN A 32 -5.41 -18.00 1.09
CA ASN A 32 -6.34 -18.21 2.20
C ASN A 32 -6.04 -19.48 3.02
N TYR A 33 -5.29 -20.44 2.46
CA TYR A 33 -5.02 -21.73 3.12
C TYR A 33 -3.94 -21.58 4.18
N GLU A 34 -3.96 -22.38 5.25
CA GLU A 34 -3.02 -22.25 6.38
C GLU A 34 -1.63 -22.88 6.13
N ASP A 35 -1.48 -23.68 5.08
CA ASP A 35 -0.22 -24.37 4.75
C ASP A 35 0.88 -23.37 4.33
N THR A 36 1.92 -23.25 5.16
CA THR A 36 3.00 -22.29 4.96
C THR A 36 3.89 -22.63 3.77
N GLU A 37 4.17 -23.92 3.52
CA GLU A 37 5.00 -24.33 2.38
C GLU A 37 4.29 -24.02 1.07
N LEU A 38 2.99 -24.32 1.01
CA LEU A 38 2.15 -23.99 -0.13
C LEU A 38 2.08 -22.48 -0.37
N GLN A 39 1.94 -21.68 0.69
CA GLN A 39 1.90 -20.23 0.60
C GLN A 39 3.22 -19.65 0.09
N ASP A 40 4.37 -20.10 0.61
CA ASP A 40 5.68 -19.63 0.18
C ASP A 40 5.95 -19.96 -1.29
N PHE A 41 5.58 -21.18 -1.71
CA PHE A 41 5.68 -21.56 -3.11
C PHE A 41 4.75 -20.72 -4.00
N ASN A 42 3.54 -20.42 -3.52
CA ASN A 42 2.58 -19.60 -4.23
C ASN A 42 3.01 -18.13 -4.36
N ILE A 43 3.61 -17.54 -3.33
CA ILE A 43 4.17 -16.17 -3.38
C ILE A 43 5.29 -16.08 -4.42
N ASN A 44 6.15 -17.10 -4.51
CA ASN A 44 7.17 -17.17 -5.54
C ASN A 44 6.56 -17.20 -6.95
N ILE A 45 5.51 -18.01 -7.14
CA ILE A 45 4.78 -18.07 -8.42
C ILE A 45 4.13 -16.72 -8.74
N LEU A 46 3.42 -16.09 -7.81
CA LEU A 46 2.83 -14.76 -7.97
C LEU A 46 3.87 -13.71 -8.34
N SER A 47 5.05 -13.76 -7.72
CA SER A 47 6.17 -12.87 -8.03
C SER A 47 6.68 -13.06 -9.44
N MET A 48 6.80 -14.32 -9.91
CA MET A 48 7.15 -14.61 -11.30
C MET A 48 6.06 -14.14 -12.27
N TYR A 49 4.78 -14.32 -11.92
CA TYR A 49 3.65 -13.81 -12.69
C TYR A 49 3.70 -12.30 -12.88
N ALA A 50 4.05 -11.55 -11.83
CA ALA A 50 4.15 -10.10 -11.92
C ALA A 50 5.29 -9.62 -12.83
N GLN A 51 6.26 -10.48 -13.12
CA GLN A 51 7.41 -10.16 -13.96
C GLN A 51 7.26 -10.58 -15.42
N ILE A 52 6.21 -11.34 -15.77
CA ILE A 52 5.90 -11.66 -17.17
C ILE A 52 5.58 -10.35 -17.90
N ILE A 53 6.09 -10.20 -19.13
CA ILE A 53 5.72 -9.09 -20.00
C ILE A 53 4.36 -9.39 -20.60
N TYR A 54 3.38 -8.53 -20.36
CA TYR A 54 2.04 -8.65 -20.92
C TYR A 54 1.79 -7.62 -22.03
N PRO A 55 0.88 -7.92 -22.97
CA PRO A 55 0.34 -6.91 -23.87
C PRO A 55 -0.33 -5.78 -23.08
N GLN A 56 -0.23 -4.54 -23.56
CA GLN A 56 -0.77 -3.36 -22.88
C GLN A 56 -2.26 -3.50 -22.51
N SER A 57 -3.06 -4.11 -23.38
CA SER A 57 -4.50 -4.35 -23.13
C SER A 57 -4.79 -5.23 -21.91
N MET A 58 -3.84 -6.07 -21.49
CA MET A 58 -3.99 -6.95 -20.32
C MET A 58 -3.45 -6.33 -19.04
N VAL A 59 -2.44 -5.45 -19.13
CA VAL A 59 -1.77 -4.85 -17.96
C VAL A 59 -2.77 -4.19 -17.02
N GLU A 60 -3.64 -3.32 -17.54
CA GLU A 60 -4.62 -2.60 -16.72
C GLU A 60 -5.70 -3.54 -16.13
N GLN A 61 -6.10 -4.56 -16.89
CA GLN A 61 -7.05 -5.55 -16.39
C GLN A 61 -6.49 -6.33 -15.18
N LEU A 62 -5.22 -6.70 -15.24
CA LEU A 62 -4.54 -7.42 -14.16
C LEU A 62 -4.31 -6.51 -12.95
N ILE A 63 -3.93 -5.25 -13.16
CA ILE A 63 -3.84 -4.26 -12.08
C ILE A 63 -5.19 -4.13 -11.39
N ASN A 64 -6.27 -3.90 -12.14
CA ASN A 64 -7.62 -3.79 -11.57
C ASN A 64 -7.98 -5.00 -10.73
N GLN A 65 -7.66 -6.22 -11.18
CA GLN A 65 -7.88 -7.43 -10.39
C GLN A 65 -7.11 -7.43 -9.06
N LEU A 66 -5.86 -6.97 -9.04
CA LEU A 66 -5.09 -6.83 -7.79
C LEU A 66 -5.69 -5.75 -6.88
N LEU A 67 -6.08 -4.60 -7.45
CA LEU A 67 -6.71 -3.51 -6.71
C LEU A 67 -8.05 -3.95 -6.09
N ASP A 68 -8.89 -4.63 -6.86
CA ASP A 68 -10.17 -5.19 -6.41
C ASP A 68 -9.95 -6.19 -5.27
N THR A 69 -8.92 -7.01 -5.36
CA THR A 69 -8.58 -7.97 -4.30
C THR A 69 -8.21 -7.24 -3.00
N ILE A 70 -7.37 -6.19 -3.07
CA ILE A 70 -6.99 -5.38 -1.90
C ILE A 70 -8.22 -4.70 -1.28
N ARG A 71 -9.16 -4.21 -2.11
CA ARG A 71 -10.40 -3.55 -1.66
C ARG A 71 -11.37 -4.51 -0.97
N THR A 72 -11.54 -5.71 -1.52
CA THR A 72 -12.58 -6.66 -1.10
C THR A 72 -12.13 -7.58 0.04
N THR A 73 -10.83 -7.83 0.15
CA THR A 73 -10.31 -8.80 1.10
C THR A 73 -10.34 -8.29 2.54
N THR A 74 -10.90 -9.10 3.43
CA THR A 74 -10.92 -8.85 4.89
C THR A 74 -9.64 -9.33 5.58
N SER A 75 -8.92 -10.29 5.00
CA SER A 75 -7.67 -10.82 5.54
C SER A 75 -6.49 -9.86 5.31
N TRP A 76 -5.94 -9.33 6.41
CA TRP A 76 -4.76 -8.47 6.36
C TRP A 76 -3.50 -9.21 5.86
N HIS A 77 -3.40 -10.52 6.10
CA HIS A 77 -2.30 -11.35 5.59
C HIS A 77 -2.25 -11.36 4.06
N ILE A 78 -3.41 -11.38 3.41
CA ILE A 78 -3.48 -11.33 1.95
C ILE A 78 -3.07 -9.94 1.45
N LYS A 79 -3.53 -8.86 2.09
CA LYS A 79 -3.08 -7.49 1.76
C LYS A 79 -1.56 -7.37 1.86
N MET A 80 -0.97 -7.92 2.92
CA MET A 80 0.49 -7.95 3.11
C MET A 80 1.25 -8.69 2.00
N ARG A 81 0.62 -9.69 1.36
CA ARG A 81 1.23 -10.47 0.29
C ARG A 81 0.98 -9.88 -1.10
N ILE A 82 -0.16 -9.21 -1.30
CA ILE A 82 -0.52 -8.63 -2.60
C ILE A 82 0.16 -7.26 -2.81
N LEU A 83 0.34 -6.44 -1.77
CA LEU A 83 0.99 -5.13 -1.90
C LEU A 83 2.39 -5.21 -2.55
N PRO A 84 3.31 -6.12 -2.15
CA PRO A 84 4.60 -6.27 -2.81
C PRO A 84 4.48 -6.76 -4.26
N ILE A 85 3.50 -7.62 -4.54
CA ILE A 85 3.22 -8.12 -5.90
C ILE A 85 2.71 -6.98 -6.79
N LEU A 86 1.84 -6.11 -6.27
CA LEU A 86 1.38 -4.90 -6.95
C LEU A 86 2.56 -3.97 -7.26
N GLN A 87 3.46 -3.76 -6.30
CA GLN A 87 4.65 -2.93 -6.48
C GLN A 87 5.57 -3.49 -7.60
N LEU A 88 5.82 -4.80 -7.56
CA LEU A 88 6.61 -5.50 -8.58
C LEU A 88 5.98 -5.40 -9.97
N PHE A 89 4.67 -5.64 -10.06
CA PHE A 89 3.91 -5.54 -11.30
C PHE A 89 3.94 -4.11 -11.86
N PHE A 90 3.74 -3.11 -10.99
CA PHE A 90 3.75 -1.70 -11.34
C PHE A 90 5.08 -1.29 -11.96
N PHE A 91 6.20 -1.58 -11.29
CA PHE A 91 7.52 -1.19 -11.81
C PHE A 91 7.87 -1.92 -13.10
N LYS A 92 7.52 -3.21 -13.21
CA LYS A 92 7.76 -3.97 -14.44
C LYS A 92 7.03 -3.37 -15.64
N HIS A 93 5.83 -2.84 -15.43
CA HIS A 93 4.95 -2.34 -16.48
C HIS A 93 4.80 -0.82 -16.49
N LEU A 94 5.69 -0.07 -15.83
CA LEU A 94 5.55 1.37 -15.56
C LEU A 94 5.16 2.22 -16.79
N PHE A 95 5.70 1.87 -17.95
CA PHE A 95 5.47 2.58 -19.21
C PHE A 95 4.17 2.16 -19.94
N TYR A 96 3.59 1.02 -19.58
CA TYR A 96 2.31 0.54 -20.12
C TYR A 96 1.09 1.02 -19.32
N ILE A 97 1.31 1.58 -18.12
CA ILE A 97 0.25 2.03 -17.20
C ILE A 97 -0.12 3.48 -17.52
N SER A 98 -1.40 3.72 -17.83
CA SER A 98 -1.94 5.07 -18.06
C SER A 98 -1.86 5.94 -16.80
N SER A 99 -1.84 7.27 -16.95
CA SER A 99 -1.83 8.20 -15.81
C SER A 99 -3.04 7.99 -14.89
N GLU A 100 -4.24 7.77 -15.46
CA GLU A 100 -5.47 7.50 -14.71
C GLU A 100 -5.32 6.25 -13.83
N MET A 101 -4.71 5.18 -14.36
CA MET A 101 -4.45 3.97 -13.59
C MET A 101 -3.45 4.22 -12.45
N LYS A 102 -2.43 5.05 -12.66
CA LYS A 102 -1.49 5.44 -11.59
C LYS A 102 -2.22 6.18 -10.46
N ASP A 103 -3.08 7.12 -10.80
CA ASP A 103 -3.88 7.86 -9.81
C ASP A 103 -4.83 6.93 -9.04
N ASN A 104 -5.44 5.94 -9.71
CA ASN A 104 -6.27 4.92 -9.05
C ASN A 104 -5.48 4.05 -8.07
N ILE A 105 -4.24 3.67 -8.42
CA ILE A 105 -3.34 2.92 -7.53
C ILE A 105 -2.97 3.78 -6.31
N ILE A 106 -2.56 5.03 -6.54
CA ILE A 106 -2.20 5.98 -5.49
C ILE A 106 -3.37 6.18 -4.52
N LYS A 107 -4.59 6.39 -5.05
CA LYS A 107 -5.80 6.54 -4.24
C LYS A 107 -6.08 5.31 -3.38
N LEU A 108 -5.96 4.11 -3.97
CA LEU A 108 -6.13 2.88 -3.19
C LEU A 108 -5.08 2.73 -2.08
N LEU A 109 -3.83 3.07 -2.35
CA LEU A 109 -2.76 3.00 -1.35
C LEU A 109 -2.99 4.04 -0.24
N ALA A 110 -3.43 5.24 -0.58
CA ALA A 110 -3.83 6.26 0.39
C ALA A 110 -5.00 5.80 1.27
N ASP A 111 -5.98 5.10 0.71
CA ASP A 111 -7.06 4.46 1.48
C ASP A 111 -6.52 3.31 2.36
N THR A 112 -5.56 2.54 1.87
CA THR A 112 -4.92 1.42 2.59
C THR A 112 -4.07 1.88 3.77
N LEU A 113 -3.55 3.12 3.74
CA LEU A 113 -2.91 3.74 4.91
C LEU A 113 -3.86 3.91 6.10
N GLN A 114 -5.18 3.83 5.89
CA GLN A 114 -6.18 3.86 6.96
C GLN A 114 -6.66 2.46 7.39
N ASP A 115 -5.96 1.39 7.00
CA ASP A 115 -6.31 0.03 7.42
C ASP A 115 -6.26 -0.12 8.96
N SER A 116 -7.07 -1.03 9.49
CA SER A 116 -7.07 -1.39 10.91
C SER A 116 -5.72 -1.91 11.43
N ARG A 117 -4.97 -2.64 10.61
CA ARG A 117 -3.70 -3.30 10.97
C ARG A 117 -2.51 -2.39 10.67
N ILE A 118 -1.63 -2.23 11.65
CA ILE A 118 -0.45 -1.36 11.53
C ILE A 118 0.53 -1.86 10.47
N GLU A 119 0.68 -3.18 10.35
CA GLU A 119 1.60 -3.82 9.42
C GLU A 119 1.22 -3.49 7.98
N VAL A 120 -0.08 -3.54 7.68
CA VAL A 120 -0.62 -3.15 6.37
C VAL A 120 -0.39 -1.66 6.10
N ARG A 121 -0.59 -0.80 7.10
CA ARG A 121 -0.34 0.65 6.97
C ARG A 121 1.13 0.96 6.68
N GLN A 122 2.06 0.29 7.36
CA GLN A 122 3.50 0.47 7.13
C GLN A 122 3.91 0.00 5.74
N LEU A 123 3.46 -1.19 5.31
CA LEU A 123 3.76 -1.70 3.99
C LEU A 123 3.14 -0.83 2.87
N ALA A 124 1.94 -0.30 3.10
CA ALA A 124 1.31 0.64 2.18
C ALA A 124 2.09 1.96 2.07
N ASN A 125 2.69 2.47 3.16
CA ASN A 125 3.59 3.63 3.12
C ASN A 125 4.79 3.34 2.21
N GLU A 126 5.50 2.25 2.44
CA GLU A 126 6.69 1.88 1.64
C GLU A 126 6.34 1.72 0.16
N THR A 127 5.22 1.06 -0.12
CA THR A 127 4.71 0.86 -1.49
C THR A 127 4.35 2.20 -2.14
N LEU A 128 3.64 3.07 -1.41
CA LEU A 128 3.22 4.38 -1.90
C LEU A 128 4.42 5.28 -2.21
N SER A 129 5.42 5.33 -1.33
CA SER A 129 6.67 6.07 -1.52
C SER A 129 7.36 5.67 -2.85
N GLY A 130 7.47 4.36 -3.10
CA GLY A 130 8.04 3.83 -4.34
C GLY A 130 7.24 4.22 -5.59
N ILE A 131 5.91 4.18 -5.53
CA ILE A 131 5.03 4.51 -6.66
C ILE A 131 4.98 6.02 -6.94
N ILE A 132 4.97 6.86 -5.91
CA ILE A 132 4.97 8.33 -6.05
C ILE A 132 6.25 8.79 -6.76
N ARG A 133 7.40 8.18 -6.46
CA ARG A 133 8.68 8.49 -7.13
C ARG A 133 8.61 8.33 -8.65
N CYS A 134 7.76 7.44 -9.15
CA CYS A 134 7.59 7.14 -10.57
C CYS A 134 6.31 7.75 -11.19
N SER A 135 5.56 8.55 -10.43
CA SER A 135 4.30 9.18 -10.85
C SER A 135 4.49 10.68 -11.13
N SER A 136 3.47 11.32 -11.70
CA SER A 136 3.52 12.75 -12.04
C SER A 136 3.64 13.62 -10.78
N ARG A 137 4.40 14.71 -10.88
CA ARG A 137 4.59 15.66 -9.77
C ARG A 137 3.33 16.48 -9.46
N GLU A 138 2.38 16.53 -10.38
CA GLU A 138 1.11 17.27 -10.25
C GLU A 138 0.22 16.70 -9.14
N SER A 139 0.22 15.38 -8.93
CA SER A 139 -0.59 14.73 -7.90
C SER A 139 -0.03 14.92 -6.47
N ILE A 140 1.20 15.42 -6.33
CA ILE A 140 1.88 15.54 -5.02
C ILE A 140 1.21 16.58 -4.12
N GLU A 141 0.85 17.74 -4.67
CA GLU A 141 0.23 18.81 -3.89
C GLU A 141 -1.16 18.38 -3.39
N GLN A 142 -1.94 17.71 -4.23
CA GLN A 142 -3.23 17.15 -3.84
C GLN A 142 -3.10 16.08 -2.74
N LEU A 143 -2.07 15.22 -2.82
CA LEU A 143 -1.78 14.22 -1.79
C LEU A 143 -1.32 14.87 -0.49
N LYS A 144 -0.47 15.90 -0.55
CA LYS A 144 -0.04 16.69 0.61
C LYS A 144 -1.26 17.25 1.33
N ASP A 145 -2.14 17.96 0.62
CA ASP A 145 -3.33 18.58 1.20
C ASP A 145 -4.27 17.54 1.82
N TYR A 146 -4.43 16.39 1.16
CA TYR A 146 -5.21 15.27 1.67
C TYR A 146 -4.66 14.75 3.01
N PHE A 147 -3.36 14.45 3.08
CA PHE A 147 -2.73 13.91 4.29
C PHE A 147 -2.67 14.94 5.43
N GLU A 148 -2.44 16.22 5.13
CA GLU A 148 -2.53 17.30 6.12
C GLU A 148 -3.96 17.47 6.65
N GLY A 149 -4.97 17.25 5.80
CA GLY A 149 -6.38 17.18 6.19
C GLY A 149 -6.63 16.13 7.26
N LEU A 150 -6.02 14.94 7.15
CA LEU A 150 -6.15 13.85 8.13
C LEU A 150 -5.54 14.20 9.51
N LEU A 151 -4.57 15.10 9.56
CA LEU A 151 -3.91 15.53 10.81
C LEU A 151 -4.73 16.57 11.61
N LYS A 152 -5.69 17.26 10.96
CA LYS A 152 -6.49 18.32 11.59
C LYS A 152 -7.45 17.80 12.65
N GLU A 153 -7.92 16.55 12.55
CA GLU A 153 -8.81 15.93 13.55
C GLU A 153 -8.08 15.75 14.89
N LYS A 154 -8.45 16.55 15.91
CA LYS A 154 -7.83 16.50 17.23
C LYS A 154 -8.24 15.22 17.98
N LEU A 155 -7.26 14.58 18.62
CA LEU A 155 -7.53 13.47 19.53
C LEU A 155 -8.40 13.99 20.69
N PRO A 156 -9.48 13.26 21.07
CA PRO A 156 -10.33 13.69 22.17
C PRO A 156 -9.49 13.76 23.46
N LYS A 157 -9.59 14.89 24.16
CA LYS A 157 -8.83 15.13 25.38
C LYS A 157 -9.32 14.20 26.51
N LYS A 158 -8.39 13.76 27.35
CA LYS A 158 -8.66 13.01 28.56
C LYS A 158 -9.67 13.77 29.44
N SER A 159 -10.81 13.14 29.76
CA SER A 159 -11.69 13.61 30.83
C SER A 159 -11.07 13.27 32.18
N LYS A 160 -11.27 14.11 33.21
CA LYS A 160 -10.64 13.97 34.54
C LYS A 160 -10.89 12.61 35.22
N ASN A 161 -11.92 11.88 34.80
CA ASN A 161 -12.34 10.60 35.39
C ASN A 161 -12.00 9.35 34.55
N ASP A 162 -11.46 9.49 33.33
CA ASP A 162 -11.17 8.34 32.45
C ASP A 162 -9.73 7.84 32.63
N THR A 163 -9.56 6.52 32.79
CA THR A 163 -8.24 5.87 32.72
C THR A 163 -7.74 5.86 31.27
N ILE A 164 -6.42 5.85 31.05
CA ILE A 164 -5.81 5.79 29.69
C ILE A 164 -6.31 4.57 28.91
N LYS A 165 -6.65 3.47 29.60
CA LYS A 165 -7.21 2.25 28.99
C LYS A 165 -8.64 2.45 28.47
N ASP A 166 -9.47 3.19 29.20
CA ASP A 166 -10.87 3.42 28.83
C ASP A 166 -11.00 4.36 27.63
N LEU A 167 -10.10 5.34 27.49
CA LEU A 167 -10.01 6.22 26.33
C LEU A 167 -9.57 5.48 25.05
N LYS A 168 -8.60 4.56 25.16
CA LYS A 168 -8.16 3.70 24.05
C LYS A 168 -9.20 2.66 23.64
N ALA A 169 -10.11 2.30 24.54
CA ALA A 169 -11.21 1.39 24.25
C ALA A 169 -12.35 2.06 23.45
N LYS A 170 -12.40 3.41 23.42
CA LYS A 170 -13.43 4.12 22.63
C LYS A 170 -13.15 3.96 21.13
N PRO A 171 -14.12 3.46 20.34
CA PRO A 171 -13.93 3.25 18.90
C PRO A 171 -13.62 4.56 18.16
N GLU A 172 -14.18 5.68 18.63
CA GLU A 172 -13.92 7.01 18.07
C GLU A 172 -12.46 7.45 18.23
N TYR A 173 -11.84 7.16 19.39
CA TYR A 173 -10.43 7.45 19.63
C TYR A 173 -9.54 6.67 18.67
N ASN A 174 -9.78 5.36 18.52
CA ASN A 174 -9.00 4.51 17.61
C ASN A 174 -9.17 4.94 16.15
N ARG A 175 -10.36 5.34 15.72
CA ARG A 175 -10.60 5.87 14.37
C ARG A 175 -9.78 7.13 14.10
N ILE A 176 -9.79 8.09 15.03
CA ILE A 176 -9.01 9.33 14.89
C ILE A 176 -7.50 9.02 14.93
N LEU A 177 -7.07 8.09 15.79
CA LEU A 177 -5.68 7.66 15.87
C LEU A 177 -5.19 7.04 14.56
N ILE A 178 -6.00 6.16 13.94
CA ILE A 178 -5.69 5.54 12.65
C ILE A 178 -5.59 6.61 11.56
N LYS A 179 -6.54 7.55 11.48
CA LYS A 179 -6.50 8.66 10.52
C LYS A 179 -5.24 9.51 10.67
N ARG A 180 -4.88 9.89 11.90
CA ARG A 180 -3.65 10.65 12.15
C ARG A 180 -2.42 9.86 11.78
N HIS A 181 -2.39 8.56 12.10
CA HIS A 181 -1.28 7.68 11.70
C HIS A 181 -1.16 7.58 10.18
N ALA A 182 -2.27 7.44 9.47
CA ALA A 182 -2.34 7.45 8.01
C ALA A 182 -1.81 8.76 7.43
N GLY A 183 -2.19 9.91 8.00
CA GLY A 183 -1.69 11.23 7.59
C GLY A 183 -0.17 11.35 7.76
N VAL A 184 0.36 10.94 8.92
CA VAL A 184 1.81 10.96 9.18
C VAL A 184 2.55 10.02 8.22
N LEU A 185 2.04 8.80 8.00
CA LEU A 185 2.64 7.84 7.08
C LEU A 185 2.59 8.35 5.63
N GLY A 186 1.47 8.96 5.21
CA GLY A 186 1.33 9.55 3.88
C GLY A 186 2.34 10.68 3.65
N LEU A 187 2.46 11.62 4.59
CA LEU A 187 3.47 12.67 4.54
C LEU A 187 4.91 12.12 4.55
N SER A 188 5.17 11.10 5.38
CA SER A 188 6.45 10.37 5.40
C SER A 188 6.76 9.74 4.04
N SER A 189 5.77 9.12 3.39
CA SER A 189 5.93 8.53 2.06
C SER A 189 6.31 9.56 1.00
N LEU A 190 5.77 10.79 1.10
CA LEU A 190 6.14 11.91 0.22
C LEU A 190 7.59 12.34 0.44
N VAL A 191 8.06 12.40 1.69
CA VAL A 191 9.46 12.71 2.00
C VAL A 191 10.39 11.63 1.45
N GLN A 192 10.08 10.35 1.71
CA GLN A 192 10.88 9.20 1.26
C GLN A 192 10.89 9.05 -0.27
N ALA A 193 9.89 9.57 -0.98
CA ALA A 193 9.86 9.54 -2.44
C ALA A 193 10.99 10.41 -3.04
N PHE A 194 11.44 11.47 -2.35
CA PHE A 194 12.46 12.43 -2.82
C PHE A 194 13.73 12.44 -1.94
N PRO A 195 14.54 11.37 -1.93
CA PRO A 195 15.70 11.26 -1.03
C PRO A 195 16.83 12.25 -1.34
N TYR A 196 16.92 12.75 -2.57
CA TYR A 196 18.03 13.61 -3.03
C TYR A 196 17.58 14.99 -3.50
N GLU A 197 16.28 15.30 -3.43
CA GLU A 197 15.71 16.57 -3.87
C GLU A 197 15.00 17.27 -2.71
N ILE A 198 15.14 18.59 -2.61
CA ILE A 198 14.44 19.40 -1.60
C ILE A 198 13.42 20.29 -2.33
N PRO A 199 12.21 19.78 -2.62
CA PRO A 199 11.16 20.60 -3.19
C PRO A 199 10.65 21.63 -2.17
N LYS A 200 10.09 22.73 -2.65
CA LYS A 200 9.66 23.87 -1.82
C LYS A 200 8.65 23.51 -0.72
N TRP A 201 7.84 22.49 -0.94
CA TRP A 201 6.84 21.98 0.02
C TRP A 201 7.45 21.08 1.11
N LEU A 202 8.66 20.54 0.92
CA LEU A 202 9.25 19.56 1.83
C LEU A 202 9.49 20.11 3.25
N PRO A 203 10.04 21.33 3.44
CA PRO A 203 10.25 21.86 4.79
C PRO A 203 8.95 22.01 5.59
N GLU A 204 7.86 22.42 4.93
CA GLU A 204 6.54 22.55 5.56
C GLU A 204 6.00 21.19 6.02
N VAL A 205 6.14 20.16 5.17
CA VAL A 205 5.75 18.79 5.51
C VAL A 205 6.56 18.25 6.70
N LEU A 206 7.87 18.50 6.74
CA LEU A 206 8.71 18.09 7.86
C LEU A 206 8.30 18.77 9.17
N CYS A 207 7.94 20.06 9.13
CA CYS A 207 7.38 20.76 10.30
C CYS A 207 6.07 20.10 10.77
N SER A 208 5.17 19.77 9.84
CA SER A 208 3.91 19.08 10.15
C SER A 208 4.13 17.71 10.81
N ILE A 209 5.12 16.94 10.33
CA ILE A 209 5.51 15.65 10.94
C ILE A 209 6.15 15.87 12.31
N ALA A 210 7.02 16.87 12.47
CA ALA A 210 7.70 17.16 13.74
C ALA A 210 6.71 17.53 14.86
N LEU A 211 5.65 18.27 14.55
CA LEU A 211 4.56 18.55 15.49
C LEU A 211 3.85 17.27 15.97
N CYS A 212 3.94 16.20 15.19
CA CYS A 212 3.31 14.93 15.50
C CYS A 212 4.17 13.99 16.37
N ILE A 213 5.42 14.34 16.69
CA ILE A 213 6.33 13.50 17.48
C ILE A 213 5.74 13.14 18.85
N ASN A 214 5.08 14.08 19.52
CA ASN A 214 4.51 13.86 20.86
C ASN A 214 3.21 13.04 20.88
N ASN A 215 2.75 12.50 19.74
CA ASN A 215 1.53 11.69 19.68
C ASN A 215 1.74 10.29 20.29
N PRO A 216 0.66 9.66 20.80
CA PRO A 216 0.74 8.30 21.32
C PRO A 216 1.15 7.28 20.24
N SER A 217 1.75 6.17 20.69
CA SER A 217 2.02 5.00 19.84
C SER A 217 0.72 4.57 19.12
N PRO A 218 0.76 4.28 17.81
CA PRO A 218 1.93 3.91 16.98
C PRO A 218 2.62 5.06 16.22
N ILE A 219 2.12 6.28 16.34
CA ILE A 219 2.57 7.43 15.53
C ILE A 219 4.04 7.76 15.84
N HIS A 220 4.38 7.87 17.13
CA HIS A 220 5.75 8.15 17.57
C HIS A 220 6.78 7.20 16.96
N VAL A 221 6.51 5.89 16.95
CA VAL A 221 7.47 4.88 16.45
C VAL A 221 7.69 5.02 14.94
N SER A 222 6.64 5.34 14.19
CA SER A 222 6.71 5.42 12.73
C SER A 222 7.51 6.64 12.25
N ILE A 223 7.56 7.70 13.05
CA ILE A 223 8.32 8.92 12.74
C ILE A 223 9.83 8.69 12.90
N HIS A 224 10.27 7.90 13.87
CA HIS A 224 11.70 7.61 14.08
C HIS A 224 12.30 6.63 13.06
N ILE A 225 11.45 5.91 12.34
CA ILE A 225 11.87 4.93 11.31
C ILE A 225 11.95 5.59 9.91
N THR A 226 11.30 6.75 9.76
CA THR A 226 11.35 7.57 8.53
C THR A 226 12.58 8.46 8.54
#